data_AF-A0AA41G1F5-F1
#
_entry.id   AF-A0AA41G1F5-F1
#
_cell.length_a   1.000
_cell.length_b   1.000
_cell.length_c   1.000
_cell.angle_alpha   90.00
_cell.angle_beta   90.00
_cell.angle_gamma   90.00
#
_symmetry.space_group_name_H-M   'P 1'
#
loop_
_entity.id
_entity.type
_entity.pdbx_description
1 polymer ?
#
loop_
_entity_poly.entity_id
_entity_poly.type
_entity_poly.pdbx_seq_one_letter_code
_entity_poly.pdbx_strand_id
1 'polypeptide(L)'
;MMVSEWLYGAIALLVGLHVLTMLYAYRHRGDPAGTSASSDGEARRGTATDDDTEAISCPHCGASNELDYQFCRQCVADLTSGSPQNRPTDRSQPY
;
A
#
# COMPACT_ATOMS: atom_id res chain seq x y z
N MET A 1 42.29 -15.35 2.88
CA MET A 1 40.92 -15.88 2.68
C MET A 1 39.88 -15.23 3.59
N MET A 2 40.25 -14.64 4.74
CA MET A 2 39.30 -13.94 5.65
C MET A 2 38.73 -12.62 5.09
N VAL A 3 39.47 -11.89 4.27
CA VAL A 3 39.05 -10.56 3.76
C VAL A 3 37.85 -10.62 2.83
N SER A 4 37.71 -11.68 2.03
CA SER A 4 36.56 -11.86 1.13
C SER A 4 35.27 -12.15 1.90
N GLU A 5 35.36 -12.94 2.98
CA GLU A 5 34.19 -13.25 3.82
C GLU A 5 33.66 -12.01 4.53
N TRP A 6 34.56 -11.18 5.05
CA TRP A 6 34.22 -9.87 5.61
C TRP A 6 33.67 -8.89 4.57
N LEU A 7 34.22 -8.89 3.36
CA LEU A 7 33.74 -8.06 2.25
C LEU A 7 32.30 -8.44 1.87
N TYR A 8 32.00 -9.72 1.70
CA TYR A 8 30.65 -10.18 1.38
C TYR A 8 29.67 -9.89 2.52
N GLY A 9 30.10 -10.04 3.78
CA GLY A 9 29.29 -9.64 4.93
C GLY A 9 28.95 -8.16 4.93
N ALA A 10 29.92 -7.29 4.64
CA ALA A 10 29.70 -5.84 4.55
C ALA A 10 28.79 -5.48 3.37
N ILE A 11 28.96 -6.11 2.21
CA ILE A 11 28.09 -5.92 1.04
C ILE A 11 26.66 -6.36 1.36
N ALA A 12 26.47 -7.54 1.94
CA ALA A 12 25.15 -8.05 2.32
C ALA A 12 24.46 -7.13 3.33
N LEU A 13 25.20 -6.60 4.30
CA LEU A 13 24.68 -5.64 5.27
C LEU A 13 24.25 -4.32 4.61
N LEU A 14 25.09 -3.76 3.73
CA LEU A 14 24.76 -2.52 3.01
C LEU A 14 23.55 -2.69 2.09
N VAL A 15 23.49 -3.80 1.35
CA VAL A 15 22.34 -4.13 0.49
C VAL A 15 21.09 -4.33 1.35
N GLY A 16 21.19 -5.06 2.45
CA GLY A 16 20.09 -5.28 3.39
C GLY A 16 19.58 -3.97 4.00
N LEU A 17 20.48 -3.10 4.45
CA LEU A 17 20.13 -1.76 4.95
C LEU A 17 19.43 -0.94 3.85
N HIS A 18 19.93 -0.99 2.62
CA HIS A 18 19.33 -0.25 1.51
C HIS A 18 17.91 -0.74 1.20
N VAL A 19 17.70 -2.05 1.11
CA VAL A 19 16.38 -2.67 0.93
C VAL A 19 15.46 -2.32 2.10
N LEU A 20 15.95 -2.37 3.33
CA LEU A 20 15.18 -1.99 4.52
C LEU A 20 14.76 -0.52 4.49
N THR A 21 15.68 0.39 4.13
CA THR A 21 15.37 1.82 3.99
C THR A 21 14.38 2.10 2.87
N MET A 22 14.49 1.41 1.73
CA MET A 22 13.49 1.48 0.67
C MET A 22 12.15 0.94 1.16
N LEU A 23 12.09 -0.24 1.79
CA LEU A 23 10.86 -0.79 2.36
C LEU A 23 10.24 0.15 3.40
N TYR A 24 11.06 0.79 4.23
CA TYR A 24 10.61 1.77 5.20
C TYR A 24 10.03 3.00 4.50
N ALA A 25 10.72 3.55 3.49
CA ALA A 25 10.22 4.68 2.70
C ALA A 25 8.95 4.32 1.90
N TYR A 26 8.86 3.09 1.38
CA TYR A 26 7.67 2.57 0.70
C TYR A 26 6.49 2.40 1.66
N ARG A 27 6.74 2.05 2.92
CA ARG A 27 5.71 1.99 3.97
C ARG A 27 5.32 3.37 4.49
N HIS A 28 6.29 4.25 4.72
CA HIS A 28 6.08 5.59 5.26
C HIS A 28 5.49 6.57 4.22
N ARG A 29 5.71 6.35 2.91
CA ARG A 29 4.91 7.04 1.87
C ARG A 29 3.44 6.65 1.89
N GLY A 30 3.09 5.57 2.60
CA GLY A 30 1.72 5.11 2.83
C GLY A 30 0.97 5.88 3.93
N ASP A 31 1.56 6.90 4.56
CA ASP A 31 0.87 7.81 5.47
C ASP A 31 0.40 9.10 4.77
N PRO A 32 -0.82 9.15 4.19
CA PRO A 32 -1.52 10.41 3.98
C PRO A 32 -2.73 10.51 4.94
N ALA A 33 -2.51 10.61 6.26
CA ALA A 33 -3.56 11.06 7.20
C ALA A 33 -3.01 11.43 8.59
N GLY A 34 -1.93 12.20 8.64
CA GLY A 34 -1.56 12.97 9.83
C GLY A 34 -2.07 14.39 9.67
N THR A 35 -3.31 14.64 10.07
CA THR A 35 -3.84 15.96 10.38
C THR A 35 -2.81 16.75 11.18
N SER A 36 -2.07 17.63 10.52
CA SER A 36 -1.61 18.85 11.17
C SER A 36 -2.83 19.76 11.22
N ALA A 37 -3.63 19.56 12.26
CA ALA A 37 -4.55 20.58 12.73
C ALA A 37 -3.72 21.78 13.16
N SER A 38 -3.32 22.61 12.20
CA SER A 38 -3.19 24.04 12.40
C SER A 38 -4.35 24.66 11.63
N SER A 39 -5.52 24.57 12.26
CA SER A 39 -6.65 25.42 11.95
C SER A 39 -6.33 26.83 12.42
N ASP A 40 -5.75 27.62 11.52
CA ASP A 40 -5.87 29.08 11.51
C ASP A 40 -5.74 29.51 10.04
N GLY A 41 -6.87 29.73 9.38
CA GLY A 41 -6.87 30.02 7.94
C GLY A 41 -8.23 30.00 7.27
N GLU A 42 -9.12 30.85 7.76
CA GLU A 42 -10.34 31.40 7.13
C GLU A 42 -10.49 31.20 5.59
N ALA A 43 -11.62 30.61 5.21
CA ALA A 43 -12.41 30.82 3.99
C ALA A 43 -11.72 30.93 2.61
N ARG A 44 -11.87 29.89 1.79
CA ARG A 44 -12.49 30.03 0.45
C ARG A 44 -13.00 28.68 -0.09
N ARG A 45 -14.29 28.69 -0.41
CA ARG A 45 -15.04 27.71 -1.20
C ARG A 45 -14.28 27.32 -2.46
N GLY A 46 -13.79 26.09 -2.49
CA GLY A 46 -13.27 25.40 -3.67
C GLY A 46 -13.89 24.02 -3.71
N THR A 47 -14.78 23.85 -4.69
CA THR A 47 -15.53 22.66 -5.09
C THR A 47 -14.89 21.32 -4.69
N ALA A 48 -15.66 20.55 -3.91
CA ALA A 48 -15.55 19.10 -3.88
C ALA A 48 -15.73 18.59 -5.31
N THR A 49 -14.63 18.28 -5.98
CA THR A 49 -14.63 17.19 -6.94
C THR A 49 -14.46 15.93 -6.10
N ASP A 50 -15.60 15.39 -5.67
CA ASP A 50 -15.82 13.95 -5.57
C ASP A 50 -15.44 13.36 -6.94
N ASP A 51 -14.14 13.17 -7.14
CA ASP A 51 -13.66 12.07 -7.95
C ASP A 51 -13.61 10.89 -6.96
N ASP A 52 -14.78 10.29 -6.72
CA ASP A 52 -14.96 9.01 -6.02
C ASP A 52 -14.29 7.91 -6.85
N THR A 53 -12.98 8.01 -7.07
CA THR A 53 -12.16 6.87 -7.39
C THR A 53 -12.08 6.07 -6.08
N GLU A 54 -13.08 5.21 -5.90
CA GLU A 54 -13.27 4.44 -4.69
C GLU A 54 -11.95 3.71 -4.39
N ALA A 55 -11.35 4.00 -3.23
CA ALA A 55 -10.02 3.54 -2.89
C ALA A 55 -10.07 2.40 -1.87
N ILE A 56 -9.34 1.32 -2.12
CA ILE A 56 -9.19 0.15 -1.26
C ILE A 56 -7.80 0.10 -0.62
N SER A 57 -7.77 -0.13 0.69
CA SER A 57 -6.54 -0.32 1.46
C SER A 57 -6.07 -1.77 1.38
N CYS A 58 -4.80 -1.97 1.05
CA CYS A 58 -4.21 -3.30 0.99
C CYS A 58 -4.07 -3.90 2.40
N PRO A 59 -4.62 -5.10 2.68
CA PRO A 59 -4.53 -5.74 4.00
C PRO A 59 -3.11 -6.23 4.34
N HIS A 60 -2.22 -6.35 3.34
CA HIS A 60 -0.87 -6.86 3.53
C HIS A 60 0.16 -5.76 3.85
N CYS A 61 -0.04 -4.55 3.35
CA CYS A 61 0.93 -3.46 3.50
C CYS A 61 0.33 -2.09 3.88
N GLY A 62 -1.00 -1.96 3.91
CA GLY A 62 -1.70 -0.72 4.23
C GLY A 62 -1.76 0.32 3.10
N ALA A 63 -1.14 0.07 1.94
CA ALA A 63 -1.16 1.01 0.83
C ALA A 63 -2.58 1.24 0.27
N SER A 64 -2.90 2.50 -0.07
CA SER A 64 -4.14 2.87 -0.77
C SER A 64 -4.02 2.62 -2.28
N ASN A 65 -4.96 1.85 -2.82
CA ASN A 65 -5.09 1.49 -4.23
C ASN A 65 -6.48 1.91 -4.72
N GLU A 66 -6.62 2.14 -6.01
CA GLU A 66 -7.94 2.28 -6.66
C GLU A 66 -8.68 0.93 -6.65
N LEU A 67 -10.01 0.92 -6.57
CA LEU A 67 -10.82 -0.31 -6.49
C LEU A 67 -10.72 -1.22 -7.72
N ASP A 68 -10.28 -0.69 -8.86
CA ASP A 68 -10.09 -1.45 -10.10
C ASP A 68 -8.79 -2.29 -10.09
N TYR A 69 -7.86 -2.04 -9.15
CA TYR A 69 -6.63 -2.83 -9.07
C TYR A 69 -6.89 -4.24 -8.51
N GLN A 70 -6.52 -5.25 -9.30
CA GLN A 70 -6.44 -6.65 -8.83
C GLN A 70 -5.28 -6.88 -7.86
N PHE A 71 -4.18 -6.15 -8.02
CA PHE A 71 -2.95 -6.29 -7.23
C PHE A 71 -2.54 -4.96 -6.62
N CYS A 72 -1.97 -5.02 -5.42
CA CYS A 72 -1.44 -3.85 -4.76
C CYS A 72 -0.27 -3.25 -5.54
N ARG A 73 -0.36 -1.97 -5.89
CA ARG A 73 0.69 -1.22 -6.60
C ARG A 73 2.02 -1.11 -5.86
N GLN A 74 2.05 -1.48 -4.56
CA GLN A 74 3.23 -1.36 -3.70
C GLN A 74 3.87 -2.72 -3.37
N CYS A 75 3.08 -3.72 -3.00
CA CYS A 75 3.59 -5.02 -2.57
C CYS A 75 3.17 -6.19 -3.46
N VAL A 76 2.38 -5.93 -4.51
CA VAL A 76 1.89 -6.93 -5.46
C VAL A 76 0.98 -8.00 -4.83
N ALA A 77 0.55 -7.81 -3.57
CA ALA A 77 -0.42 -8.68 -2.92
C ALA A 77 -1.80 -8.53 -3.59
N ASP A 78 -2.54 -9.64 -3.66
CA ASP A 78 -3.89 -9.69 -4.23
C ASP A 78 -4.89 -8.86 -3.39
N LEU A 79 -5.61 -7.95 -4.04
CA LEU A 79 -6.63 -7.10 -3.42
C LEU A 79 -8.05 -7.65 -3.59
N THR A 80 -8.24 -8.59 -4.52
CA THR A 80 -9.54 -9.19 -4.88
C THR A 80 -10.08 -10.08 -3.74
N SER A 81 -9.21 -10.60 -2.89
CA SER A 81 -9.58 -11.32 -1.66
C SER A 81 -10.23 -10.45 -0.57
N GLY A 82 -10.13 -9.11 -0.67
CA GLY A 82 -10.68 -8.15 0.29
C GLY A 82 -11.96 -7.44 -0.15
N SER A 83 -12.31 -7.48 -1.44
CA SER A 83 -13.63 -7.08 -1.89
C SER A 83 -14.65 -8.06 -1.31
N PRO A 84 -15.80 -7.61 -0.76
CA PRO A 84 -16.93 -8.51 -0.57
C PRO A 84 -17.33 -8.94 -1.98
N GLN A 85 -16.73 -10.03 -2.47
CA GLN A 85 -17.28 -10.75 -3.60
C GLN A 85 -18.71 -11.03 -3.20
N ASN A 86 -19.62 -10.32 -3.87
CA ASN A 86 -20.93 -10.82 -4.19
C ASN A 86 -20.74 -12.31 -4.47
N ARG A 87 -21.10 -13.14 -3.49
CA ARG A 87 -21.09 -14.60 -3.61
C ARG A 87 -21.68 -14.87 -4.99
N PRO A 88 -20.98 -15.54 -5.93
CA PRO A 88 -21.72 -16.33 -6.89
C PRO A 88 -22.55 -17.23 -6.00
N THR A 89 -23.84 -16.96 -5.95
CA THR A 89 -24.76 -17.78 -5.20
C THR A 89 -24.64 -19.11 -5.91
N ASP A 90 -23.91 -20.04 -5.30
CA ASP A 90 -24.12 -21.47 -5.50
C ASP A 90 -25.54 -21.71 -5.01
N ARG A 91 -26.48 -21.32 -5.88
CA ARG A 91 -27.90 -21.52 -5.78
C ARG A 91 -28.20 -22.48 -6.90
N SER A 92 -28.05 -23.75 -6.57
CA SER A 92 -28.94 -24.83 -7.01
C SER A 92 -29.23 -24.88 -8.52
N GLN A 93 -28.59 -25.79 -9.23
CA GLN A 93 -29.25 -26.46 -10.35
C GLN A 93 -29.28 -27.98 -10.13
N PRO A 94 -30.42 -28.51 -9.64
CA PRO A 94 -30.76 -29.90 -9.85
C PRO A 94 -31.33 -30.05 -11.27
N TYR A 95 -30.77 -30.99 -12.04
CA TYR A 95 -31.45 -31.71 -13.11
C TYR A 95 -31.01 -33.17 -13.07
#